data_AF-A0A1Y5EAM1-F1
#
_entry.id   AF-A0A1Y5EAM1-F1
#
_cell.length_a   1.000
_cell.length_b   1.000
_cell.length_c   1.000
_cell.angle_alpha   90.00
_cell.angle_beta   90.00
_cell.angle_gamma   90.00
#
_symmetry.space_group_name_H-M   'P 1'
#
loop_
_entity.id
_entity.type
_entity.pdbx_description
1 polymer ?
#
loop_
_entity_poly.entity_id
_entity_poly.type
_entity_poly.pdbx_seq_one_letter_code
_entity_poly.pdbx_strand_id
1 'polypeptide(L)'
;MAKLTEMFTEHPKSVNETYMEHMHMSSSFGFWLLLAMLCAFVHAILPFAFEKTASKIINKLYARMVSNRVVKTTPVGAVESANA
;
A
#
# COMPACT_ATOMS: atom_id res chain seq x y z
N MET A 1 -31.21 -8.78 -2.84
CA MET A 1 -30.16 -8.53 -1.81
C MET A 1 -28.99 -9.51 -1.98
N ALA A 2 -28.43 -9.67 -3.17
CA ALA A 2 -27.44 -10.72 -3.47
C ALA A 2 -26.33 -10.26 -4.43
N LYS A 3 -25.96 -8.97 -4.42
CA LYS A 3 -25.05 -8.40 -5.43
C LYS A 3 -23.72 -7.87 -4.84
N LEU A 4 -23.68 -7.67 -3.52
CA LEU A 4 -22.47 -7.21 -2.83
C LEU A 4 -21.54 -8.39 -2.51
N THR A 5 -22.10 -9.52 -2.06
CA THR A 5 -21.31 -10.72 -1.73
C THR A 5 -20.59 -11.30 -2.94
N GLU A 6 -21.20 -11.32 -4.12
CA GLU A 6 -20.54 -11.80 -5.35
C GLU A 6 -19.30 -10.95 -5.72
N MET A 7 -19.35 -9.62 -5.58
CA MET A 7 -18.20 -8.76 -5.84
C MET A 7 -17.03 -8.98 -4.86
N PHE A 8 -17.32 -9.34 -3.60
CA PHE A 8 -16.29 -9.68 -2.61
C PHE A 8 -15.78 -11.12 -2.71
N THR A 9 -16.48 -12.01 -3.42
CA THR A 9 -16.11 -13.44 -3.52
C THR A 9 -15.60 -13.85 -4.91
N GLU A 10 -15.90 -13.11 -5.98
CA GLU A 10 -15.38 -13.40 -7.33
C GLU A 10 -13.96 -12.84 -7.56
N HIS A 11 -13.58 -11.75 -6.88
CA HIS A 11 -12.22 -11.20 -6.98
C HIS A 11 -11.11 -12.12 -6.42
N PRO A 12 -11.25 -12.79 -5.25
CA PRO A 12 -10.20 -13.64 -4.68
C PRO A 12 -9.93 -14.94 -5.46
N LYS A 13 -10.81 -15.36 -6.38
CA LYS A 13 -10.57 -16.55 -7.22
C LYS A 13 -9.54 -16.31 -8.33
N SER A 14 -9.22 -15.06 -8.68
CA SER A 14 -8.33 -14.73 -9.81
C SER A 14 -6.85 -14.62 -9.43
N VAL A 15 -6.48 -14.67 -8.14
CA VAL A 15 -5.12 -14.34 -7.67
C VAL A 15 -4.44 -15.36 -6.75
N ASN A 16 -5.08 -16.49 -6.39
CA ASN A 16 -4.46 -17.55 -5.56
C ASN A 16 -3.81 -17.08 -4.23
N GLU A 17 -4.19 -15.92 -3.70
CA GLU A 17 -3.80 -15.45 -2.38
C GLU A 17 -5.00 -15.56 -1.44
N THR A 18 -4.78 -15.88 -0.16
CA THR A 18 -5.91 -15.97 0.76
C THR A 18 -6.51 -14.57 0.93
N TYR A 19 -7.83 -14.44 0.82
CA TYR A 19 -8.54 -13.17 1.06
C TYR A 19 -8.16 -12.53 2.40
N MET A 20 -7.81 -13.37 3.38
CA MET A 20 -7.28 -12.96 4.69
C MET A 20 -5.91 -12.28 4.60
N GLU A 21 -4.97 -12.75 3.77
CA GLU A 21 -3.66 -12.10 3.59
C GLU A 21 -3.80 -10.72 2.94
N HIS A 22 -4.61 -10.62 1.88
CA HIS A 22 -4.86 -9.35 1.21
C HIS A 22 -5.61 -8.37 2.12
N MET A 23 -6.65 -8.85 2.82
CA MET A 23 -7.39 -8.07 3.80
C MET A 23 -6.48 -7.61 4.94
N HIS A 24 -5.60 -8.47 5.45
CA HIS A 24 -4.68 -8.13 6.55
C HIS A 24 -3.64 -7.09 6.11
N MET A 25 -3.06 -7.25 4.92
CA MET A 25 -2.08 -6.30 4.39
C MET A 25 -2.70 -4.93 4.11
N SER A 26 -3.85 -4.90 3.43
CA SER A 26 -4.58 -3.66 3.13
C SER A 26 -5.11 -2.98 4.41
N SER A 27 -5.64 -3.75 5.36
CA SER A 27 -6.12 -3.22 6.65
C SER A 27 -4.97 -2.66 7.49
N SER A 28 -3.82 -3.33 7.53
CA SER A 28 -2.64 -2.84 8.25
C SER A 28 -2.16 -1.51 7.66
N PHE A 29 -2.08 -1.41 6.34
CA PHE A 29 -1.70 -0.17 5.66
C PHE A 29 -2.69 0.98 5.94
N GLY A 30 -3.99 0.71 5.82
CA GLY A 30 -5.05 1.67 6.12
C GLY A 30 -5.07 2.14 7.58
N PHE A 31 -4.80 1.23 8.53
CA PHE A 31 -4.71 1.57 9.95
C PHE A 31 -3.61 2.59 10.25
N TRP A 32 -2.41 2.39 9.68
CA TRP A 32 -1.31 3.35 9.85
C TRP A 32 -1.61 4.71 9.20
N LEU A 33 -2.28 4.74 8.04
CA LEU A 33 -2.72 5.99 7.42
C LEU A 33 -3.72 6.74 8.31
N LEU A 34 -4.71 6.03 8.86
CA LEU A 34 -5.69 6.62 9.77
C LEU A 34 -5.03 7.18 11.02
N LEU A 35 -4.05 6.47 11.59
CA LEU A 35 -3.27 6.95 12.72
C LEU A 35 -2.47 8.22 12.37
N ALA A 36 -1.82 8.24 11.20
CA ALA A 36 -1.11 9.43 10.73
C ALA A 36 -2.04 10.63 10.56
N MET A 37 -3.24 10.41 10.02
CA MET A 37 -4.30 11.41 9.92
C MET A 37 -4.65 11.94 11.31
N LEU A 38 -5.01 11.09 12.26
CA LEU A 38 -5.36 11.51 13.62
C LEU A 38 -4.23 12.30 14.29
N CYS A 39 -2.97 11.86 14.16
CA CYS A 39 -1.82 12.61 14.65
C CYS A 39 -1.70 14.00 14.01
N ALA A 40 -1.94 14.12 12.70
CA ALA A 40 -1.91 15.41 12.01
C ALA A 40 -3.05 16.35 12.46
N PHE A 41 -4.25 15.81 12.71
CA PHE A 41 -5.37 16.59 13.27
C PHE A 41 -5.07 17.07 14.69
N VAL A 42 -4.52 16.20 15.55
CA VAL A 42 -4.09 16.60 16.89
C VAL A 42 -2.99 17.66 16.81
N HIS A 43 -2.03 17.52 15.90
CA HIS A 43 -0.98 18.52 15.67
C HIS A 43 -1.54 19.87 15.20
N ALA A 44 -2.57 19.87 14.35
CA ALA A 44 -3.23 21.10 13.91
C ALA A 44 -3.90 21.85 15.07
N ILE A 45 -4.38 21.13 16.10
CA ILE A 45 -4.98 21.71 17.31
C ILE A 45 -3.90 22.08 18.34
N LEU A 46 -2.89 21.22 18.50
CA LEU A 46 -1.78 21.34 19.44
C LEU A 46 -0.45 21.26 18.66
N PRO A 47 0.10 22.40 18.18
CA PRO A 47 1.27 22.42 17.29
C PRO A 47 2.56 21.89 17.92
N PHE A 48 2.58 21.67 19.24
CA PHE A 48 3.70 21.05 19.96
C PHE A 48 3.56 19.52 20.11
N ALA A 49 2.39 18.95 19.86
CA ALA A 49 2.15 17.52 19.92
C ALA A 49 2.42 16.88 18.54
N PHE A 50 3.09 15.72 18.53
CA PHE A 50 3.25 14.88 17.32
C PHE A 50 3.96 15.52 16.10
N GLU A 51 4.82 16.52 16.29
CA GLU A 51 5.48 17.29 15.22
C GLU A 51 6.10 16.42 14.10
N LYS A 52 6.73 15.29 14.46
CA LYS A 52 7.35 14.37 13.48
C LYS A 52 6.63 13.03 13.35
N THR A 53 5.57 12.79 14.12
CA THR A 53 4.96 11.46 14.19
C THR A 53 4.16 11.14 12.94
N ALA A 54 3.34 12.07 12.45
CA ALA A 54 2.61 11.90 11.19
C ALA A 54 3.57 11.66 10.01
N SER A 55 4.59 12.52 9.87
CA SER A 55 5.59 12.39 8.80
C SER A 55 6.40 11.10 8.89
N LYS A 56 6.76 10.63 10.10
CA LYS A 56 7.44 9.33 10.27
C LYS A 56 6.57 8.15 9.82
N ILE A 57 5.28 8.17 10.14
CA ILE A 57 4.35 7.10 9.73
C ILE A 57 4.21 7.08 8.20
N ILE A 58 4.03 8.24 7.57
CA ILE A 58 3.93 8.34 6.11
C ILE A 58 5.23 7.88 5.44
N ASN A 59 6.40 8.29 5.94
CA ASN A 59 7.69 7.82 5.40
C ASN A 59 7.85 6.30 5.53
N LYS A 60 7.42 5.71 6.65
CA LYS A 60 7.43 4.25 6.85
C LYS A 60 6.52 3.54 5.84
N LEU A 61 5.32 4.06 5.60
CA LEU A 61 4.39 3.53 4.61
C LEU A 61 4.92 3.68 3.18
N TYR A 62 5.50 4.84 2.87
CA TYR A 62 6.14 5.12 1.59
C TYR A 62 7.31 4.16 1.33
N ALA A 63 8.19 3.97 2.30
CA ALA A 63 9.28 3.00 2.21
C ALA A 63 8.75 1.58 1.96
N ARG A 64 7.68 1.17 2.65
CA ARG A 64 7.03 -0.13 2.42
C ARG A 64 6.45 -0.26 1.01
N MET A 65 5.85 0.80 0.47
CA MET A 65 5.33 0.82 -0.90
C MET A 65 6.46 0.70 -1.95
N VAL A 66 7.55 1.43 -1.74
CA VAL A 66 8.70 1.43 -2.65
C VAL A 66 9.43 0.09 -2.61
N SER A 67 9.68 -0.47 -1.43
CA SER A 67 10.34 -1.77 -1.29
C SER A 67 9.53 -2.92 -1.90
N ASN A 68 8.20 -2.83 -1.88
CA ASN A 68 7.33 -3.85 -2.48
C ASN A 68 7.07 -3.62 -3.99
N ARG A 69 7.56 -2.51 -4.54
CA ARG A 69 7.53 -2.23 -5.98
C ARG A 69 8.73 -2.92 -6.62
N VAL A 70 8.57 -4.19 -7.00
CA VAL A 70 9.53 -4.85 -7.90
C VAL A 70 9.54 -4.03 -9.20
N VAL A 71 10.58 -3.23 -9.41
CA VAL A 71 10.84 -2.61 -10.70
C VAL A 71 11.08 -3.78 -11.65
N LYS A 72 10.13 -4.06 -12.56
CA LYS A 72 10.41 -4.90 -13.73
C LYS A 72 11.40 -4.13 -14.60
N THR A 73 12.67 -4.17 -14.22
CA THR A 73 13.75 -3.69 -15.08
C THR A 73 13.88 -4.71 -16.20
N THR A 74 13.18 -4.48 -17.31
CA THR A 74 13.45 -5.18 -18.56
C THR A 74 14.91 -4.86 -18.93
N PRO A 75 15.81 -5.86 -19.06
CA PRO A 75 17.20 -5.58 -19.37
C PRO A 75 17.32 -5.00 -20.78
N VAL A 76 17.86 -3.78 -20.87
CA VAL A 76 18.31 -3.09 -22.09
C VAL A 76 19.56 -3.82 -22.61
N GLY A 77 19.34 -5.00 -23.18
CA GLY A 77 20.41 -5.84 -23.74
C GLY A 77 19.88 -6.86 -24.75
N ALA A 78 18.57 -7.11 -24.76
CA ALA A 78 17.92 -8.00 -25.72
C ALA A 78 17.55 -7.31 -27.05
N VAL A 79 17.71 -5.99 -27.18
CA VAL A 79 17.30 -5.24 -28.39
C VAL A 79 18.43 -5.17 -29.44
N GLU A 80 19.70 -5.35 -29.04
CA GLU A 80 20.84 -5.16 -29.94
C GLU A 80 21.22 -6.41 -30.75
N SER A 81 20.81 -7.61 -30.30
CA SER A 81 21.09 -8.88 -31.00
C SER A 81 20.07 -9.27 -32.07
N ALA A 82 19.01 -8.48 -32.27
CA ALA A 82 17.97 -8.74 -33.27
C ALA A 82 18.21 -8.03 -34.62
N ASN A 83 19.26 -7.22 -34.73
CA ASN A 83 19.56 -6.39 -35.91
C ASN A 83 20.97 -6.63 -36.50
N ALA A 84 21.60 -7.76 -36.13
CA ALA A 84 22.90 -8.21 -36.64
C ALA A 84 22.76 -9.46 -37.50
#